data_AF-A0A150PTA4-F1
#
_entry.id   AF-A0A150PTA4-F1
#
_cell.length_a   1.000
_cell.length_b   1.000
_cell.length_c   1.000
_cell.angle_alpha   90.00
_cell.angle_beta   90.00
_cell.angle_gamma   90.00
#
_symmetry.space_group_name_H-M   'P 1'
#
loop_
_entity.id
_entity.type
_entity.pdbx_description
1 polymer ?
#
loop_
_entity_poly.entity_id
_entity_poly.type
_entity_poly.pdbx_seq_one_letter_code
_entity_poly.pdbx_strand_id
1 'polypeptide(L)'
;MIEDGGAAGRGEGARGAKDGDEAALEAEVLRRLTALRGRLGGELGALFDELAARLRLFEGEPGEGYFSHPMALPVLELPLWVATRFRAPRPAPRAGTPELPPLAVDLAEAAAVGYLHVRIEDDLVDEGVGEPGAAVLLSGALFARHQALLARSLPGQSAFWDLFEEVWLGYGDAMLLERRLHRGGGPRDVEAFRRVLARSRPLVLPAAAALFALSRPEHLAALEAFVSALAAAHQLFADLLHAEKDRALGNAT
;
A
#
# COMPACT_ATOMS: atom_id res chain seq x y z
N MET A 1 -13.42 -41.46 36.63
CA MET A 1 -14.13 -40.94 35.45
C MET A 1 -14.14 -39.43 35.58
N ILE A 2 -13.21 -38.77 34.90
CA ILE A 2 -13.21 -37.31 34.76
C ILE A 2 -13.18 -37.07 33.25
N GLU A 3 -14.20 -36.36 32.79
CA GLU A 3 -14.42 -35.96 31.41
C GLU A 3 -13.29 -35.03 30.95
N ASP A 4 -12.77 -35.31 29.75
CA ASP A 4 -11.86 -34.44 29.03
C ASP A 4 -12.57 -34.02 27.74
N GLY A 5 -12.86 -32.73 27.61
CA GLY A 5 -13.68 -32.21 26.53
C GLY A 5 -13.58 -30.70 26.43
N GLY A 6 -12.82 -30.22 25.44
CA GLY A 6 -13.05 -28.89 24.88
C GLY A 6 -11.80 -28.06 24.63
N ALA A 7 -11.15 -28.27 23.48
CA ALA A 7 -10.27 -27.27 22.87
C ALA A 7 -10.04 -27.52 21.36
N ALA A 8 -11.10 -27.66 20.57
CA ALA A 8 -11.02 -27.63 19.11
C ALA A 8 -12.24 -26.90 18.57
N GLY A 9 -12.09 -25.63 18.19
CA GLY A 9 -13.22 -24.85 17.64
C GLY A 9 -13.04 -23.34 17.53
N ARG A 10 -11.96 -22.74 18.06
CA ARG A 10 -11.74 -21.28 17.98
C ARG A 10 -10.95 -20.79 16.74
N GLY A 11 -10.47 -21.69 15.88
CA GLY A 11 -9.58 -21.35 14.75
C GLY A 11 -10.28 -21.05 13.43
N GLU A 12 -11.34 -21.77 13.09
CA GLU A 12 -11.97 -21.68 11.76
C GLU A 12 -12.89 -20.46 11.60
N GLY A 13 -13.63 -20.09 12.65
CA GLY A 13 -14.50 -18.91 12.62
C GLY A 13 -13.76 -17.57 12.59
N ALA A 14 -12.52 -17.51 13.10
CA ALA A 14 -11.71 -16.29 13.10
C ALA A 14 -11.01 -16.04 11.76
N ARG A 15 -10.64 -17.11 11.02
CA ARG A 15 -10.09 -16.99 9.66
C ARG A 15 -11.15 -16.57 8.66
N GLY A 16 -12.31 -17.23 8.64
CA GLY A 16 -13.40 -16.87 7.73
C GLY A 16 -13.95 -15.45 7.91
N ALA A 17 -13.92 -14.91 9.14
CA ALA A 17 -14.29 -13.52 9.40
C ALA A 17 -13.21 -12.52 8.97
N LYS A 18 -11.93 -12.88 9.08
CA LYS A 18 -10.81 -12.03 8.66
C LYS A 18 -10.72 -11.93 7.14
N ASP A 19 -10.88 -13.05 6.46
CA ASP A 19 -10.91 -13.13 5.00
C ASP A 19 -12.11 -12.35 4.44
N GLY A 20 -13.25 -12.35 5.15
CA GLY A 20 -14.43 -11.55 4.81
C GLY A 20 -14.25 -10.03 4.99
N ASP A 21 -13.54 -9.59 6.03
CA ASP A 21 -13.24 -8.16 6.25
C ASP A 21 -12.26 -7.62 5.19
N GLU A 22 -11.25 -8.41 4.79
CA GLU A 22 -10.28 -8.05 3.75
C GLU A 22 -10.93 -7.92 2.37
N ALA A 23 -11.70 -8.92 1.95
CA ALA A 23 -12.44 -8.88 0.68
C ALA A 23 -13.47 -7.74 0.64
N ALA A 24 -14.19 -7.49 1.75
CA ALA A 24 -15.12 -6.36 1.84
C ALA A 24 -14.40 -5.01 1.73
N LEU A 25 -13.20 -4.90 2.31
CA LEU A 25 -12.39 -3.68 2.23
C LEU A 25 -11.91 -3.44 0.80
N GLU A 26 -11.37 -4.46 0.13
CA GLU A 26 -10.94 -4.34 -1.27
C GLU A 26 -12.11 -3.92 -2.16
N ALA A 27 -13.28 -4.56 -2.03
CA ALA A 27 -14.48 -4.20 -2.78
C ALA A 27 -14.88 -2.72 -2.60
N GLU A 28 -14.86 -2.22 -1.37
CA GLU A 28 -15.18 -0.83 -1.07
C GLU A 28 -14.12 0.14 -1.61
N VAL A 29 -12.83 -0.22 -1.55
CA VAL A 29 -11.74 0.58 -2.13
C VAL A 29 -11.87 0.63 -3.66
N LEU A 30 -12.11 -0.49 -4.34
CA LEU A 30 -12.33 -0.54 -5.79
C LEU A 30 -13.54 0.30 -6.22
N ARG A 31 -14.62 0.28 -5.44
CA ARG A 31 -15.80 1.15 -5.65
C ARG A 31 -15.42 2.63 -5.56
N ARG A 32 -14.59 3.01 -4.58
CA ARG A 32 -14.13 4.40 -4.42
C ARG A 32 -13.14 4.83 -5.51
N LEU A 33 -12.29 3.92 -6.00
CA LEU A 33 -11.44 4.16 -7.16
C LEU A 33 -12.27 4.37 -8.44
N THR A 34 -13.36 3.62 -8.61
CA THR A 34 -14.32 3.84 -9.71
C THR A 34 -14.98 5.24 -9.60
N ALA A 35 -15.34 5.66 -8.39
CA ALA A 35 -15.86 7.01 -8.16
C ALA A 35 -14.80 8.10 -8.42
N LEU A 36 -13.54 7.86 -8.05
CA LEU A 36 -12.41 8.74 -8.36
C LEU A 36 -12.21 8.88 -9.87
N ARG A 37 -12.24 7.77 -10.62
CA ARG A 37 -12.20 7.77 -12.08
C ARG A 37 -13.25 8.72 -12.66
N GLY A 38 -14.48 8.68 -12.16
CA GLY A 38 -15.54 9.61 -12.57
C GLY A 38 -15.24 11.09 -12.29
N ARG A 39 -14.40 11.39 -11.28
CA ARG A 39 -14.00 12.76 -10.91
C ARG A 39 -12.76 13.26 -11.65
N LEU A 40 -11.87 12.37 -12.11
CA LEU A 40 -10.68 12.73 -12.88
C LEU A 40 -11.05 13.37 -14.23
N GLY A 41 -12.22 13.07 -14.78
CA GLY A 41 -12.74 13.70 -16.00
C GLY A 41 -12.12 13.12 -17.26
N GLY A 42 -11.89 13.95 -18.29
CA GLY A 42 -11.50 13.55 -19.64
C GLY A 42 -10.16 12.82 -19.72
N GLU A 43 -9.07 13.58 -19.93
CA GLU A 43 -7.74 12.98 -20.21
C GLU A 43 -7.18 12.22 -19.01
N LEU A 44 -7.26 12.77 -17.79
CA LEU A 44 -6.81 12.06 -16.58
C LEU A 44 -7.61 10.79 -16.31
N GLY A 45 -8.91 10.77 -16.65
CA GLY A 45 -9.73 9.57 -16.54
C GLY A 45 -9.30 8.49 -17.52
N ALA A 46 -8.96 8.86 -18.77
CA ALA A 46 -8.45 7.92 -19.76
C ALA A 46 -7.09 7.33 -19.33
N LEU A 47 -6.17 8.16 -18.82
CA LEU A 47 -4.88 7.68 -18.29
C LEU A 47 -5.07 6.73 -17.10
N PHE A 48 -6.05 7.00 -16.23
CA PHE A 48 -6.41 6.10 -15.15
C PHE A 48 -6.99 4.78 -15.67
N ASP A 49 -7.85 4.81 -16.69
CA ASP A 49 -8.43 3.62 -17.31
C ASP A 49 -7.31 2.75 -17.94
N GLU A 50 -6.32 3.36 -18.60
CA GLU A 50 -5.14 2.66 -19.14
C GLU A 50 -4.28 2.01 -18.04
N LEU A 51 -4.01 2.74 -16.96
CA LEU A 51 -3.31 2.20 -15.79
C LEU A 51 -4.09 1.02 -15.19
N ALA A 52 -5.39 1.19 -14.96
CA ALA A 52 -6.24 0.17 -14.38
C ALA A 52 -6.31 -1.09 -15.25
N ALA A 53 -6.39 -0.95 -16.57
CA ALA A 53 -6.36 -2.08 -17.50
C ALA A 53 -5.01 -2.80 -17.46
N ARG A 54 -3.89 -2.07 -17.47
CA ARG A 54 -2.55 -2.65 -17.42
C ARG A 54 -2.28 -3.41 -16.12
N LEU A 55 -2.74 -2.86 -15.00
CA LEU A 55 -2.63 -3.51 -13.69
C LEU A 55 -3.72 -4.56 -13.45
N ARG A 56 -4.70 -4.71 -14.36
CA ARG A 56 -5.87 -5.57 -14.21
C ARG A 56 -6.60 -5.27 -12.88
N LEU A 57 -6.68 -3.99 -12.53
CA LEU A 57 -7.07 -3.49 -11.21
C LEU A 57 -8.50 -3.89 -10.81
N PHE A 58 -9.38 -4.03 -11.80
CA PHE A 58 -10.79 -4.38 -11.61
C PHE A 58 -11.13 -5.81 -12.09
N GLU A 59 -10.12 -6.64 -12.31
CA GLU A 59 -10.30 -8.05 -12.66
C GLU A 59 -10.16 -8.95 -11.43
N GLY A 60 -10.94 -10.03 -11.39
CA GLY A 60 -10.99 -10.96 -10.26
C GLY A 60 -12.09 -10.61 -9.25
N GLU A 61 -12.34 -11.55 -8.35
CA GLU A 61 -13.23 -11.32 -7.21
C GLU A 61 -12.48 -10.58 -6.09
N PRO A 62 -13.15 -9.76 -5.26
CA PRO A 62 -12.52 -9.16 -4.09
C PRO A 62 -11.91 -10.23 -3.16
N GLY A 63 -10.70 -10.00 -2.67
CA GLY A 63 -9.87 -10.97 -1.96
C GLY A 63 -8.92 -11.76 -2.88
N GLU A 64 -9.10 -11.68 -4.19
CA GLU A 64 -8.24 -12.32 -5.21
C GLU A 64 -7.65 -11.30 -6.21
N GLY A 65 -7.99 -10.02 -6.03
CA GLY A 65 -7.66 -8.93 -6.95
C GLY A 65 -6.22 -8.45 -6.85
N TYR A 66 -5.94 -7.33 -7.53
CA TYR A 66 -4.59 -6.77 -7.61
C TYR A 66 -3.97 -6.47 -6.24
N PHE A 67 -4.75 -5.96 -5.29
CA PHE A 67 -4.23 -5.61 -3.96
C PHE A 67 -4.16 -6.81 -3.02
N SER A 68 -5.02 -7.80 -3.19
CA SER A 68 -5.07 -9.01 -2.35
C SER A 68 -4.32 -10.21 -2.95
N HIS A 69 -3.64 -10.04 -4.08
CA HIS A 69 -2.83 -11.11 -4.68
C HIS A 69 -1.76 -11.61 -3.68
N PRO A 70 -1.48 -12.92 -3.56
CA PRO A 70 -0.54 -13.46 -2.56
C PRO A 70 0.90 -12.92 -2.65
N MET A 71 1.24 -12.32 -3.78
CA MET A 71 2.54 -11.69 -4.05
C MET A 71 2.55 -10.18 -3.88
N ALA A 72 1.39 -9.55 -3.63
CA ALA A 72 1.30 -8.12 -3.41
C ALA A 72 1.81 -7.77 -2.02
N LEU A 73 2.32 -6.54 -1.89
CA LEU A 73 2.47 -5.95 -0.56
C LEU A 73 1.08 -5.73 0.04
N PRO A 74 0.91 -5.86 1.37
CA PRO A 74 -0.39 -5.73 2.06
C PRO A 74 -0.81 -4.25 2.18
N VAL A 75 -1.07 -3.61 1.04
CA VAL A 75 -1.35 -2.17 0.93
C VAL A 75 -2.64 -1.81 1.67
N LEU A 76 -3.68 -2.65 1.58
CA LEU A 76 -4.98 -2.38 2.20
C LEU A 76 -5.06 -2.95 3.61
N GLU A 77 -4.40 -4.09 3.83
CA GLU A 77 -4.47 -4.87 5.06
C GLU A 77 -3.69 -4.19 6.20
N LEU A 78 -2.60 -3.48 5.89
CA LEU A 78 -1.83 -2.74 6.88
C LEU A 78 -2.65 -1.69 7.66
N PRO A 79 -3.29 -0.70 7.01
CA PRO A 79 -4.13 0.26 7.71
C PRO A 79 -5.36 -0.40 8.36
N LEU A 80 -5.94 -1.45 7.75
CA LEU A 80 -7.03 -2.22 8.36
C LEU A 80 -6.60 -2.87 9.68
N TRP A 81 -5.44 -3.53 9.68
CA TRP A 81 -4.90 -4.22 10.84
C TRP A 81 -4.68 -3.24 12.00
N VAL A 82 -4.07 -2.07 11.74
CA VAL A 82 -3.87 -1.06 12.79
C VAL A 82 -5.20 -0.52 13.30
N ALA A 83 -6.12 -0.15 12.40
CA ALA A 83 -7.41 0.42 12.79
C ALA A 83 -8.27 -0.54 13.61
N THR A 84 -8.20 -1.83 13.32
CA THR A 84 -8.97 -2.88 14.04
C THR A 84 -8.27 -3.35 15.32
N ARG A 85 -6.93 -3.43 15.34
CA ARG A 85 -6.15 -3.91 16.49
C ARG A 85 -6.36 -3.09 17.75
N PHE A 86 -6.53 -1.77 17.58
CA PHE A 86 -6.75 -0.82 18.67
C PHE A 86 -8.24 -0.47 18.88
N ARG A 87 -9.15 -1.21 18.24
CA ARG A 87 -10.62 -1.06 18.34
C ARG A 87 -11.08 0.37 18.06
N ALA A 88 -10.82 0.88 16.86
CA ALA A 88 -11.50 2.08 16.39
C ALA A 88 -13.03 1.93 16.59
N PRO A 89 -13.75 3.00 16.95
CA PRO A 89 -15.20 2.94 17.16
C PRO A 89 -15.88 2.31 15.94
N ARG A 90 -16.54 1.17 16.13
CA ARG A 90 -17.40 0.57 15.12
C ARG A 90 -18.81 1.18 15.25
N PRO A 91 -19.47 1.53 14.15
CA PRO A 91 -20.91 1.77 14.19
C PRO A 91 -21.66 0.54 14.72
N ALA A 92 -22.89 0.71 15.15
CA ALA A 92 -23.71 -0.41 15.60
C ALA A 92 -24.04 -1.31 14.40
N PRO A 93 -23.76 -2.62 14.45
CA PRO A 93 -23.86 -3.50 13.29
C PRO A 93 -25.28 -3.51 12.71
N ARG A 94 -25.41 -3.12 11.45
CA ARG A 94 -26.59 -3.45 10.64
C ARG A 94 -26.57 -4.94 10.30
N ALA A 95 -27.72 -5.59 10.47
CA ALA A 95 -27.86 -7.03 10.26
C ALA A 95 -27.39 -7.44 8.85
N GLY A 96 -26.35 -8.28 8.79
CA GLY A 96 -25.94 -9.01 7.57
C GLY A 96 -24.77 -8.43 6.78
N THR A 97 -24.15 -7.33 7.19
CA THR A 97 -22.98 -6.74 6.50
C THR A 97 -21.80 -6.59 7.45
N PRO A 98 -20.58 -7.03 7.10
CA PRO A 98 -19.37 -6.66 7.82
C PRO A 98 -19.24 -5.13 7.86
N GLU A 99 -19.30 -4.53 9.05
CA GLU A 99 -19.10 -3.08 9.19
C GLU A 99 -17.62 -2.79 9.38
N LEU A 100 -16.97 -2.44 8.27
CA LEU A 100 -15.60 -1.95 8.25
C LEU A 100 -15.51 -0.61 9.00
N PRO A 101 -14.49 -0.40 9.86
CA PRO A 101 -14.30 0.89 10.51
C PRO A 101 -14.12 1.99 9.45
N PRO A 102 -14.85 3.12 9.51
CA PRO A 102 -14.73 4.19 8.50
C PRO A 102 -13.30 4.70 8.33
N LEU A 103 -12.55 4.80 9.43
CA LEU A 103 -11.13 5.14 9.42
C LEU A 103 -10.30 4.15 8.60
N ALA A 104 -10.56 2.84 8.73
CA ALA A 104 -9.85 1.82 7.98
C ALA A 104 -10.09 1.96 6.48
N VAL A 105 -11.34 2.22 6.08
CA VAL A 105 -11.70 2.38 4.67
C VAL A 105 -11.05 3.62 4.07
N ASP A 106 -11.11 4.76 4.77
CA ASP A 106 -10.50 6.02 4.29
C ASP A 106 -8.97 5.89 4.13
N LEU A 107 -8.32 5.21 5.08
CA LEU A 107 -6.87 4.99 5.04
C LEU A 107 -6.47 3.91 4.04
N ALA A 108 -7.29 2.88 3.81
CA ALA A 108 -7.05 1.91 2.74
C ALA A 108 -7.20 2.55 1.36
N GLU A 109 -8.18 3.44 1.17
CA GLU A 109 -8.27 4.23 -0.05
C GLU A 109 -7.02 5.11 -0.22
N ALA A 110 -6.56 5.77 0.85
CA ALA A 110 -5.33 6.55 0.83
C ALA A 110 -4.12 5.68 0.45
N ALA A 111 -4.03 4.47 1.00
CA ALA A 111 -2.98 3.51 0.68
C ALA A 111 -3.00 3.12 -0.80
N ALA A 112 -4.17 2.76 -1.33
CA ALA A 112 -4.34 2.39 -2.73
C ALA A 112 -3.89 3.50 -3.69
N VAL A 113 -4.37 4.74 -3.51
CA VAL A 113 -3.99 5.84 -4.41
C VAL A 113 -2.53 6.27 -4.23
N GLY A 114 -1.98 6.18 -3.01
CA GLY A 114 -0.56 6.45 -2.75
C GLY A 114 0.34 5.39 -3.39
N TYR A 115 -0.06 4.13 -3.33
CA TYR A 115 0.62 3.04 -4.01
C TYR A 115 0.59 3.20 -5.54
N LEU A 116 -0.58 3.54 -6.11
CA LEU A 116 -0.69 3.78 -7.55
C LEU A 116 0.17 4.96 -8.03
N HIS A 117 0.30 6.02 -7.21
CA HIS A 117 1.24 7.11 -7.48
C HIS A 117 2.68 6.59 -7.59
N VAL A 118 3.16 5.84 -6.59
CA VAL A 118 4.50 5.23 -6.61
C VAL A 118 4.67 4.30 -7.81
N ARG A 119 3.66 3.47 -8.12
CA ARG A 119 3.76 2.52 -9.23
C ARG A 119 3.89 3.22 -10.59
N ILE A 120 3.20 4.33 -10.82
CA ILE A 120 3.36 5.11 -12.06
C ILE A 120 4.77 5.66 -12.20
N GLU A 121 5.35 6.17 -11.10
CA GLU A 121 6.71 6.72 -11.13
C GLU A 121 7.76 5.63 -11.35
N ASP A 122 7.59 4.47 -10.69
CA ASP A 122 8.41 3.27 -10.87
C ASP A 122 8.35 2.75 -12.33
N ASP A 123 7.14 2.59 -12.87
CA ASP A 123 6.90 2.23 -14.28
C ASP A 123 7.63 3.18 -15.25
N LEU A 124 7.59 4.49 -14.97
CA LEU A 124 8.21 5.49 -15.82
C LEU A 124 9.74 5.47 -15.72
N VAL A 125 10.28 5.38 -14.51
CA VAL A 125 11.72 5.51 -14.24
C VAL A 125 12.48 4.25 -14.61
N ASP A 126 11.95 3.09 -14.24
CA ASP A 126 12.63 1.80 -14.38
C ASP A 126 12.21 1.05 -15.66
N GLU A 127 10.91 1.00 -15.96
CA GLU A 127 10.39 0.24 -17.11
C GLU A 127 10.28 1.10 -18.39
N GLY A 128 10.38 2.43 -18.27
CA GLY A 128 10.19 3.36 -19.39
C GLY A 128 8.76 3.33 -19.95
N VAL A 129 7.79 2.95 -19.12
CA VAL A 129 6.39 2.77 -19.52
C VAL A 129 5.62 4.09 -19.38
N GLY A 130 4.89 4.44 -20.43
CA GLY A 130 4.03 5.63 -20.48
C GLY A 130 4.73 6.88 -21.02
N GLU A 131 3.92 7.89 -21.36
CA GLU A 131 4.42 9.21 -21.74
C GLU A 131 4.79 10.01 -20.48
N PRO A 132 6.01 10.58 -20.36
CA PRO A 132 6.47 11.22 -19.13
C PRO A 132 5.55 12.33 -18.60
N GLY A 133 5.03 13.21 -19.46
CA GLY A 133 4.14 14.29 -19.06
C GLY A 133 2.82 13.78 -18.48
N ALA A 134 2.19 12.82 -19.16
CA ALA A 134 0.97 12.16 -18.75
C ALA A 134 1.15 11.41 -17.42
N ALA A 135 2.26 10.67 -17.28
CA ALA A 135 2.60 9.95 -16.05
C ALA A 135 2.75 10.91 -14.85
N VAL A 136 3.46 12.03 -15.03
CA VAL A 136 3.62 13.06 -13.98
C VAL A 136 2.27 13.68 -13.60
N LEU A 137 1.40 13.97 -14.57
CA LEU A 137 0.09 14.57 -14.31
C LEU A 137 -0.86 13.62 -13.57
N LEU A 138 -0.93 12.35 -13.99
CA LEU A 138 -1.77 11.36 -13.31
C LEU A 138 -1.23 11.03 -11.92
N SER A 139 0.08 10.77 -11.79
CA SER A 139 0.72 10.47 -10.50
C SER A 139 0.54 11.64 -9.52
N GLY A 140 0.67 12.89 -9.97
CA GLY A 140 0.41 14.09 -9.15
C GLY A 140 -1.04 14.19 -8.68
N ALA A 141 -2.01 13.86 -9.54
CA ALA A 141 -3.42 13.83 -9.16
C ALA A 141 -3.73 12.75 -8.09
N LEU A 142 -3.11 11.57 -8.21
CA LEU A 142 -3.24 10.49 -7.23
C LEU A 142 -2.54 10.85 -5.90
N PHE A 143 -1.37 11.49 -5.96
CA PHE A 143 -0.68 12.00 -4.78
C PHE A 143 -1.52 13.04 -4.03
N ALA A 144 -2.12 13.99 -4.75
CA ALA A 144 -3.03 14.98 -4.16
C ALA A 144 -4.24 14.30 -3.49
N ARG A 145 -4.79 13.24 -4.11
CA ARG A 145 -5.88 12.45 -3.51
C ARG A 145 -5.41 11.72 -2.24
N HIS A 146 -4.23 11.11 -2.27
CA HIS A 146 -3.61 10.44 -1.13
C HIS A 146 -3.50 11.39 0.08
N GLN A 147 -2.88 12.54 -0.12
CA GLN A 147 -2.73 13.57 0.91
C GLN A 147 -4.08 14.06 1.43
N ALA A 148 -5.04 14.32 0.54
CA ALA A 148 -6.37 14.80 0.92
C ALA A 148 -7.17 13.78 1.74
N LEU A 149 -6.94 12.47 1.56
CA LEU A 149 -7.56 11.43 2.37
C LEU A 149 -6.93 11.36 3.76
N LEU A 150 -5.59 11.39 3.85
CA LEU A 150 -4.88 11.42 5.13
C LEU A 150 -5.28 12.64 5.98
N ALA A 151 -5.44 13.80 5.35
CA ALA A 151 -5.82 15.05 6.02
C ALA A 151 -7.23 15.04 6.62
N ARG A 152 -8.11 14.10 6.23
CA ARG A 152 -9.44 13.96 6.85
C ARG A 152 -9.38 13.33 8.23
N SER A 153 -8.35 12.52 8.49
CA SER A 153 -8.22 11.75 9.73
C SER A 153 -7.27 12.40 10.74
N LEU A 154 -6.57 13.48 10.35
CA LEU A 154 -5.48 14.05 11.12
C LEU A 154 -5.57 15.57 11.22
N PRO A 155 -5.31 16.16 12.40
CA PRO A 155 -5.21 17.61 12.53
C PRO A 155 -3.98 18.13 11.79
N GLY A 156 -4.03 19.36 11.27
CA GLY A 156 -2.93 19.98 10.52
C GLY A 156 -1.63 20.18 11.32
N GLN A 157 -1.68 20.11 12.66
CA GLN A 157 -0.53 20.23 13.55
C GLN A 157 -0.02 18.87 14.07
N SER A 158 -0.50 17.76 13.48
CA SER A 158 -0.05 16.42 13.85
C SER A 158 1.43 16.20 13.48
N ALA A 159 2.21 15.61 14.38
CA ALA A 159 3.59 15.18 14.09
C ALA A 159 3.67 14.10 12.99
N PHE A 160 2.53 13.53 12.57
CA PHE A 160 2.43 12.73 11.35
C PHE A 160 2.94 13.48 10.12
N TRP A 161 2.72 14.81 10.03
CA TRP A 161 3.07 15.56 8.83
C TRP A 161 4.59 15.71 8.65
N ASP A 162 5.35 15.74 9.76
CA ASP A 162 6.81 15.69 9.72
C ASP A 162 7.30 14.34 9.17
N LEU A 163 6.70 13.23 9.64
CA LEU A 163 6.95 11.89 9.10
C LEU A 163 6.57 11.79 7.62
N PHE A 164 5.43 12.35 7.23
CA PHE A 164 4.96 12.35 5.84
C PHE A 164 5.98 13.01 4.92
N GLU A 165 6.47 14.20 5.27
CA GLU A 165 7.49 14.90 4.51
C GLU A 165 8.80 14.10 4.46
N GLU A 166 9.28 13.61 5.60
CA GLU A 166 10.51 12.80 5.68
C GLU A 166 10.45 11.58 4.76
N VAL A 167 9.32 10.85 4.77
CA VAL A 167 9.14 9.63 3.96
C VAL A 167 9.15 9.94 2.47
N TRP A 168 8.48 10.99 2.01
CA TRP A 168 8.45 11.33 0.58
C TRP A 168 9.78 11.91 0.07
N LEU A 169 10.48 12.69 0.89
CA LEU A 169 11.85 13.12 0.57
C LEU A 169 12.79 11.92 0.44
N GLY A 170 12.73 11.00 1.41
CA GLY A 170 13.52 9.76 1.39
C GLY A 170 13.19 8.84 0.20
N TYR A 171 11.92 8.76 -0.18
CA TYR A 171 11.47 8.05 -1.38
C TYR A 171 12.12 8.63 -2.64
N GLY A 172 12.09 9.95 -2.83
CA GLY A 172 12.71 10.60 -3.98
C GLY A 172 14.22 10.35 -4.07
N ASP A 173 14.93 10.44 -2.94
CA ASP A 173 16.37 10.12 -2.86
C ASP A 173 16.66 8.65 -3.21
N ALA A 174 15.81 7.72 -2.78
CA ALA A 174 15.93 6.30 -3.08
C ALA A 174 15.73 6.00 -4.57
N MET A 175 14.70 6.57 -5.20
CA MET A 175 14.44 6.42 -6.64
C MET A 175 15.60 6.99 -7.48
N LEU A 176 16.17 8.14 -7.09
CA LEU A 176 17.32 8.73 -7.78
C LEU A 176 18.61 7.89 -7.59
N LEU A 177 18.81 7.31 -6.41
CA LEU A 177 19.91 6.39 -6.14
C LEU A 177 19.80 5.15 -7.03
N GLU A 178 18.64 4.50 -7.05
CA GLU A 178 18.39 3.30 -7.86
C GLU A 178 18.66 3.55 -9.34
N ARG A 179 18.08 4.63 -9.91
CA ARG A 179 18.31 5.03 -11.29
C ARG A 179 19.81 5.24 -11.60
N ARG A 180 20.56 5.82 -10.65
CA ARG A 180 22.00 6.00 -10.80
C ARG A 180 22.74 4.65 -10.79
N LEU A 181 22.36 3.73 -9.91
CA LEU A 181 22.95 2.37 -9.85
C LEU A 181 22.62 1.55 -11.10
N HIS A 182 21.42 1.68 -11.67
CA HIS A 182 21.06 1.07 -12.96
C HIS A 182 21.95 1.56 -14.10
N ARG A 183 22.40 2.81 -14.06
CA ARG A 183 23.35 3.41 -15.02
C ARG A 183 24.83 3.12 -14.73
N GLY A 184 25.13 2.22 -13.79
CA GLY A 184 26.50 1.87 -13.38
C GLY A 184 27.17 2.90 -12.45
N GLY A 185 26.41 3.84 -11.88
CA GLY A 185 26.92 4.91 -11.04
C GLY A 185 27.06 4.54 -9.56
N GLY A 186 28.04 3.71 -9.22
CA GLY A 186 28.43 3.42 -7.83
C GLY A 186 28.42 1.92 -7.46
N PRO A 187 28.83 1.57 -6.23
CA PRO A 187 28.84 0.19 -5.75
C PRO A 187 27.42 -0.32 -5.49
N ARG A 188 27.17 -1.59 -5.85
CA ARG A 188 25.94 -2.33 -5.53
C ARG A 188 26.21 -3.24 -4.33
N ASP A 189 26.30 -2.63 -3.16
CA ASP A 189 26.52 -3.33 -1.89
C ASP A 189 25.26 -3.36 -1.01
N VAL A 190 25.36 -4.00 0.15
CA VAL A 190 24.26 -4.13 1.11
C VAL A 190 23.75 -2.78 1.59
N GLU A 191 24.62 -1.76 1.66
CA GLU A 191 24.21 -0.43 2.09
C GLU A 191 23.43 0.30 0.98
N ALA A 192 23.87 0.18 -0.27
CA ALA A 192 23.11 0.65 -1.42
C ALA A 192 21.73 -0.01 -1.49
N PHE A 193 21.65 -1.32 -1.27
CA PHE A 193 20.37 -2.05 -1.21
C PHE A 193 19.44 -1.50 -0.13
N ARG A 194 19.92 -1.31 1.10
CA ARG A 194 19.10 -0.74 2.20
C ARG A 194 18.59 0.66 1.89
N ARG A 195 19.40 1.47 1.23
CA ARG A 195 19.00 2.83 0.84
C ARG A 195 18.00 2.84 -0.30
N VAL A 196 18.13 1.95 -1.28
CA VAL A 196 17.13 1.77 -2.35
C VAL A 196 15.80 1.27 -1.77
N LEU A 197 15.81 0.35 -0.81
CA LEU A 197 14.60 -0.14 -0.14
C LEU A 197 13.76 0.98 0.52
N ALA A 198 14.33 2.15 0.81
CA ALA A 198 13.55 3.29 1.28
C ALA A 198 12.49 3.76 0.27
N ARG A 199 12.56 3.35 -1.00
CA ARG A 199 11.50 3.56 -1.99
C ARG A 199 10.16 2.89 -1.61
N SER A 200 10.19 1.86 -0.77
CA SER A 200 8.98 1.20 -0.26
C SER A 200 8.44 1.84 1.02
N ARG A 201 9.17 2.79 1.62
CA ARG A 201 8.80 3.43 2.90
C ARG A 201 7.46 4.17 2.87
N PRO A 202 6.96 4.75 1.76
CA PRO A 202 5.60 5.29 1.67
C PRO A 202 4.48 4.32 2.10
N LEU A 203 4.72 3.00 2.03
CA LEU A 203 3.78 1.97 2.51
C LEU A 203 3.42 2.15 3.99
N VAL A 204 4.29 2.79 4.79
CA VAL A 204 4.03 3.02 6.23
C VAL A 204 2.94 4.06 6.49
N LEU A 205 2.77 5.03 5.58
CA LEU A 205 2.04 6.27 5.87
C LEU A 205 0.56 6.05 6.24
N PRO A 206 -0.23 5.22 5.52
CA PRO A 206 -1.63 5.00 5.88
C PRO A 206 -1.79 4.32 7.25
N ALA A 207 -0.92 3.35 7.57
CA ALA A 207 -0.94 2.67 8.85
C ALA A 207 -0.44 3.58 10.00
N ALA A 208 0.56 4.43 9.74
CA ALA A 208 1.02 5.44 10.68
C ALA A 208 -0.10 6.47 10.95
N ALA A 209 -0.81 6.92 9.92
CA ALA A 209 -1.96 7.81 10.08
C ALA A 209 -3.04 7.20 10.98
N ALA A 210 -3.29 5.89 10.89
CA ALA A 210 -4.18 5.20 11.83
C ALA A 210 -3.66 5.29 13.28
N LEU A 211 -2.35 5.08 13.51
CA LEU A 211 -1.75 5.22 14.85
C LEU A 211 -1.95 6.64 15.41
N PHE A 212 -1.66 7.68 14.61
CA PHE A 212 -1.84 9.06 15.05
C PHE A 212 -3.32 9.41 15.30
N ALA A 213 -4.23 9.00 14.41
CA ALA A 213 -5.67 9.23 14.56
C ALA A 213 -6.24 8.53 15.82
N LEU A 214 -5.66 7.39 16.21
CA LEU A 214 -6.05 6.63 17.39
C LEU A 214 -5.26 7.01 18.66
N SER A 215 -4.43 8.06 18.61
CA SER A 215 -3.56 8.48 19.71
C SER A 215 -2.64 7.36 20.23
N ARG A 216 -2.04 6.63 19.29
CA ARG A 216 -1.08 5.53 19.50
C ARG A 216 0.30 5.73 18.83
N PRO A 217 0.89 6.94 18.81
CA PRO A 217 2.17 7.17 18.13
C PRO A 217 3.34 6.37 18.73
N GLU A 218 3.23 5.88 19.96
CA GLU A 218 4.21 5.02 20.62
C GLU A 218 4.52 3.72 19.86
N HIS A 219 3.64 3.31 18.94
CA HIS A 219 3.84 2.11 18.11
C HIS A 219 4.47 2.40 16.75
N LEU A 220 4.77 3.66 16.41
CA LEU A 220 5.29 4.06 15.11
C LEU A 220 6.61 3.35 14.77
N ALA A 221 7.58 3.35 15.68
CA ALA A 221 8.88 2.73 15.44
C ALA A 221 8.77 1.21 15.17
N ALA A 222 7.84 0.53 15.84
CA ALA A 222 7.58 -0.90 15.61
C ALA A 222 6.92 -1.14 14.25
N LEU A 223 6.01 -0.25 13.84
CA LEU A 223 5.39 -0.29 12.52
C LEU A 223 6.41 -0.05 11.41
N GLU A 224 7.29 0.95 11.55
CA GLU A 224 8.36 1.21 10.57
C GLU A 224 9.31 0.02 10.44
N ALA A 225 9.72 -0.59 11.55
CA ALA A 225 10.56 -1.78 11.53
C ALA A 225 9.86 -2.97 10.83
N PHE A 226 8.57 -3.16 11.08
CA PHE A 226 7.78 -4.19 10.41
C PHE A 226 7.70 -3.96 8.90
N VAL A 227 7.33 -2.75 8.48
CA VAL A 227 7.21 -2.39 7.05
C VAL A 227 8.56 -2.51 6.33
N SER A 228 9.66 -2.09 6.97
CA SER A 228 11.01 -2.24 6.42
C SER A 228 11.38 -3.71 6.21
N ALA A 229 11.15 -4.57 7.20
CA ALA A 229 11.43 -6.00 7.08
C ALA A 229 10.56 -6.68 6.02
N LEU A 230 9.28 -6.31 5.95
CA LEU A 230 8.33 -6.80 4.95
C LEU A 230 8.74 -6.40 3.53
N ALA A 231 9.09 -5.14 3.31
CA ALA A 231 9.56 -4.66 2.01
C ALA A 231 10.85 -5.35 1.59
N ALA A 232 11.80 -5.52 2.51
CA ALA A 232 13.04 -6.25 2.23
C ALA A 232 12.78 -7.71 1.84
N ALA A 233 11.91 -8.41 2.58
CA ALA A 233 11.55 -9.78 2.27
C ALA A 233 10.82 -9.91 0.93
N HIS A 234 9.91 -8.98 0.63
CA HIS A 234 9.20 -8.92 -0.65
C HIS A 234 10.14 -8.68 -1.81
N GLN A 235 11.06 -7.71 -1.71
CA GLN A 235 12.05 -7.42 -2.74
C GLN A 235 12.96 -8.63 -3.00
N LEU A 236 13.53 -9.23 -1.96
CA LEU A 236 14.39 -10.41 -2.11
C LEU A 236 13.66 -11.59 -2.75
N PHE A 237 12.36 -11.74 -2.46
CA PHE A 237 11.56 -12.79 -3.07
C PHE A 237 11.25 -12.49 -4.54
N ALA A 238 10.92 -11.24 -4.88
CA ALA A 238 10.73 -10.81 -6.26
C ALA A 238 12.01 -10.98 -7.09
N ASP A 239 13.16 -10.59 -6.54
CA ASP A 239 14.48 -10.74 -7.15
C ASP A 239 14.81 -12.22 -7.41
N LEU A 240 14.48 -13.10 -6.47
CA LEU A 240 14.64 -14.55 -6.66
C LEU A 240 13.78 -15.09 -7.80
N LEU A 241 12.53 -14.64 -7.92
CA LEU A 241 11.62 -15.06 -8.99
C LEU A 241 12.05 -14.53 -10.36
N HIS A 242 12.68 -13.35 -10.40
CA HIS A 242 13.13 -12.71 -11.63
C HIS A 242 14.59 -12.98 -11.98
N ALA A 243 15.35 -13.70 -11.13
CA ALA A 243 16.78 -13.92 -11.29
C ALA A 243 17.21 -14.36 -12.72
N GLU A 244 16.44 -15.22 -13.38
CA GLU A 244 16.74 -15.64 -14.76
C GLU A 244 16.49 -14.52 -15.79
N LYS A 245 15.41 -13.76 -15.63
CA LYS A 245 15.07 -12.60 -16.47
C LYS A 245 16.08 -11.48 -16.26
N ASP A 246 16.45 -11.20 -15.01
CA ASP A 246 17.41 -10.16 -14.65
C ASP A 246 18.81 -10.48 -15.17
N ARG A 247 19.24 -11.74 -15.04
CA ARG A 247 20.50 -12.21 -15.65
C ARG A 247 20.50 -12.04 -17.17
N ALA A 248 19.37 -12.27 -17.84
CA ALA A 248 19.25 -12.07 -19.29
C ALA A 248 19.29 -10.58 -19.69
N LEU A 249 18.86 -9.67 -18.81
CA LEU A 249 18.89 -8.21 -19.02
C LEU A 249 20.19 -7.54 -18.53
N GLY A 250 21.09 -8.29 -17.90
CA GLY A 250 22.34 -7.76 -17.32
C GLY A 250 22.15 -7.04 -15.98
N ASN A 251 21.00 -7.24 -15.33
CA ASN A 251 20.73 -6.75 -13.99
C ASN A 251 21.46 -7.63 -12.96
N ALA A 252 21.94 -7.00 -11.88
CA ALA A 252 22.48 -7.72 -10.74
C ALA A 252 21.46 -7.61 -9.61
N THR A 253 20.76 -8.71 -9.37
CA THR A 253 19.88 -8.94 -8.23
C THR A 253 20.63 -9.58 -7.07
#